data_AF-A0A0A9C514-F1
#
_entry.id   AF-A0A0A9C514-F1
#
_cell.length_a   1.000
_cell.length_b   1.000
_cell.length_c   1.000
_cell.angle_alpha   90.00
_cell.angle_beta   90.00
_cell.angle_gamma   90.00
#
_symmetry.space_group_name_H-M   'P 1'
#
loop_
_entity.id
_entity.type
_entity.pdbx_description
1 polymer ?
#
loop_
_entity_poly.entity_id
_entity_poly.type
_entity_poly.pdbx_seq_one_letter_code
_entity_poly.pdbx_strand_id
1 'polypeptide(L)'
;MIWDDLGFPSYRVGEMPDDGRLCFATLDSQVLRLCARRTGGDDDGWMLERELCLSEVLGSVTDRPICTWLADIDAGRTGKVFIRSFGYGHFSYDMDTGKLDPLTTDDGKDYGHPIFAYFAAPDGSSN
;
A
#
# COMPACT_ATOMS: atom_id res chain seq x y z
N MET A 1 13.21 3.67 13.06
CA MET A 1 12.15 3.56 12.04
C MET A 1 10.91 4.15 12.70
N ILE A 2 10.64 5.44 12.49
CA ILE A 2 9.64 6.24 13.24
C ILE A 2 8.45 6.49 12.31
N TRP A 3 7.80 5.42 11.86
CA TRP A 3 6.70 5.54 10.90
C TRP A 3 5.46 4.72 11.26
N ASP A 4 5.58 3.75 12.17
CA ASP A 4 4.43 3.02 12.75
C ASP A 4 3.49 3.94 13.55
N ASP A 5 3.99 5.10 14.01
CA ASP A 5 3.26 6.05 14.86
C ASP A 5 2.43 7.11 14.11
N LEU A 6 2.40 7.12 12.77
CA LEU A 6 1.57 8.07 12.01
C LEU A 6 0.06 7.74 12.00
N GLY A 7 -0.37 6.71 12.73
CA GLY A 7 -1.80 6.43 12.96
C GLY A 7 -2.60 5.98 11.72
N PHE A 8 -1.92 5.68 10.60
CA PHE A 8 -2.59 5.07 9.46
C PHE A 8 -2.81 3.58 9.75
N PRO A 9 -4.03 3.05 9.58
CA PRO A 9 -4.26 1.61 9.73
C PRO A 9 -3.32 0.85 8.79
N SER A 10 -2.49 -0.01 9.37
CA SER A 10 -1.62 -0.92 8.62
C SER A 10 -2.40 -2.03 7.91
N TYR A 11 -3.72 -2.06 8.11
CA TYR A 11 -4.63 -3.03 7.52
C TYR A 11 -5.86 -2.38 6.88
N ARG A 12 -6.43 -3.06 5.88
CA ARG A 12 -7.73 -2.75 5.25
C ARG A 12 -8.56 -4.01 5.20
N VAL A 13 -9.87 -3.86 5.29
CA VAL A 13 -10.85 -4.95 5.26
C VAL A 13 -11.64 -4.84 3.95
N GLY A 14 -11.94 -5.97 3.33
CA GLY A 14 -12.68 -6.03 2.08
C GLY A 14 -13.28 -7.41 1.87
N GLU A 15 -13.58 -7.73 0.62
CA GLU A 15 -14.09 -9.04 0.21
C GLU A 15 -13.18 -9.64 -0.86
N MET A 16 -13.00 -10.96 -0.82
CA MET A 16 -12.27 -11.68 -1.85
C MET A 16 -12.97 -11.59 -3.21
N PRO A 17 -12.21 -11.44 -4.30
CA PRO A 17 -12.79 -11.36 -5.65
C PRO A 17 -13.64 -12.58 -5.98
N ASP A 18 -13.09 -13.77 -5.76
CA ASP A 18 -13.63 -15.03 -6.26
C ASP A 18 -14.91 -15.48 -5.56
N ASP A 19 -14.94 -15.40 -4.23
CA ASP A 19 -15.97 -16.04 -3.41
C ASP A 19 -16.66 -15.09 -2.41
N GLY A 20 -16.22 -13.84 -2.33
CA GLY A 20 -16.83 -12.82 -1.46
C GLY A 20 -16.56 -13.05 0.02
N ARG A 21 -15.62 -13.93 0.38
CA ARG A 21 -15.21 -14.09 1.77
C ARG A 21 -14.65 -12.79 2.30
N LEU A 22 -15.00 -12.44 3.54
CA LEU A 22 -14.39 -11.32 4.24
C LEU A 22 -12.88 -11.51 4.25
N CYS A 23 -12.12 -10.49 3.84
CA CYS A 23 -10.68 -10.51 3.86
C CYS A 23 -10.13 -9.25 4.53
N PHE A 24 -8.88 -9.32 4.98
CA PHE A 24 -8.11 -8.14 5.29
C PHE A 24 -6.74 -8.23 4.65
N ALA A 25 -6.19 -7.10 4.27
CA ALA A 25 -4.84 -6.98 3.77
C ALA A 25 -4.02 -6.08 4.68
N THR A 26 -2.74 -6.39 4.83
CA THR A 26 -1.76 -5.53 5.52
C THR A 26 -0.61 -5.20 4.58
N LEU A 27 -0.04 -4.02 4.74
CA LEU A 27 1.19 -3.64 4.06
C LEU A 27 2.19 -3.14 5.12
N ASP A 28 3.15 -3.99 5.45
CA ASP A 28 4.21 -3.70 6.40
C ASP A 28 5.56 -4.00 5.76
N SER A 29 6.51 -3.07 5.91
CA SER A 29 7.90 -3.26 5.44
C SER A 29 7.99 -3.74 3.99
N GLN A 30 7.15 -3.19 3.11
CA GLN A 30 7.00 -3.57 1.69
C GLN A 30 6.45 -4.98 1.42
N VAL A 31 5.95 -5.67 2.44
CA VAL A 31 5.29 -6.98 2.30
C VAL A 31 3.78 -6.80 2.40
N LEU A 32 3.09 -7.06 1.30
CA LEU A 32 1.64 -7.13 1.24
C LEU A 32 1.20 -8.53 1.64
N ARG A 33 0.32 -8.63 2.63
CA ARG A 33 -0.33 -9.89 3.03
C ARG A 33 -1.82 -9.77 2.87
N LEU A 34 -2.46 -10.75 2.27
CA LEU A 34 -3.92 -10.87 2.16
C LEU A 34 -4.38 -12.11 2.91
N CYS A 35 -5.25 -11.91 3.89
CA CYS A 35 -5.85 -12.97 4.67
C CYS A 35 -7.36 -13.00 4.43
N ALA A 36 -7.91 -14.18 4.15
CA ALA A 36 -9.35 -14.36 4.02
C ALA A 36 -9.93 -15.18 5.18
N ARG A 37 -11.19 -14.92 5.49
CA ARG A 37 -11.97 -15.71 6.43
C ARG A 37 -12.14 -17.12 5.85
N ARG A 38 -11.97 -18.15 6.67
CA ARG A 38 -12.33 -19.52 6.25
C ARG A 38 -13.85 -19.66 6.16
N THR A 39 -14.30 -20.49 5.22
CA THR A 39 -15.70 -20.90 5.10
C THR A 39 -15.80 -22.41 5.21
N GLY A 40 -16.74 -22.91 6.03
CA GLY A 40 -17.12 -24.32 6.04
C GLY A 40 -16.31 -25.24 6.96
N GLY A 41 -16.11 -24.86 8.22
CA GLY A 41 -15.53 -25.74 9.25
C GLY A 41 -15.81 -25.23 10.66
N ASP A 42 -15.43 -26.02 11.67
CA ASP A 42 -15.57 -25.69 13.10
C ASP A 42 -14.62 -24.57 13.56
N ASP A 43 -13.68 -24.17 12.68
CA ASP A 43 -12.62 -23.21 12.96
C ASP A 43 -12.81 -21.93 12.13
N ASP A 44 -13.42 -20.95 12.80
CA ASP A 44 -13.75 -19.61 12.33
C ASP A 44 -12.48 -18.72 12.26
N GLY A 45 -11.46 -19.22 11.56
CA GLY A 45 -10.13 -18.62 11.49
C GLY A 45 -9.89 -17.74 10.27
N TRP A 46 -8.76 -17.03 10.29
CA TRP A 46 -8.20 -16.35 9.12
C TRP A 46 -7.14 -17.24 8.46
N MET A 47 -7.12 -17.27 7.13
CA MET A 47 -6.12 -17.99 6.33
C MET A 47 -5.34 -16.97 5.51
N LEU A 48 -4.01 -17.08 5.49
CA LEU A 48 -3.17 -16.34 4.56
C LEU A 48 -3.41 -16.88 3.15
N GLU A 49 -3.97 -16.05 2.28
CA GLU A 49 -4.25 -16.40 0.88
C GLU A 49 -3.09 -15.98 -0.02
N ARG A 50 -2.51 -14.79 0.23
CA ARG A 50 -1.40 -14.25 -0.57
C ARG A 50 -0.39 -13.50 0.29
N GLU A 51 0.88 -13.61 -0.08
CA GLU A 51 1.98 -12.82 0.46
C GLU A 51 2.88 -12.40 -0.70
N LEU A 52 3.17 -11.09 -0.80
CA LEU A 52 3.88 -10.50 -1.93
C LEU A 52 4.85 -9.43 -1.43
N CYS A 53 6.07 -9.43 -1.98
CA CYS A 53 7.05 -8.40 -1.73
C CYS A 53 6.92 -7.29 -2.79
N LEU A 54 6.45 -6.12 -2.39
CA LEU A 54 6.26 -4.97 -3.28
C LEU A 54 7.57 -4.26 -3.63
N SER A 55 8.69 -4.58 -2.98
CA SER A 55 9.98 -3.94 -3.30
C SER A 55 10.40 -4.16 -4.75
N GLU A 56 10.14 -5.35 -5.30
CA GLU A 56 10.43 -5.66 -6.71
C GLU A 56 9.47 -4.92 -7.66
N VAL A 57 8.20 -4.86 -7.29
CA VAL A 57 7.15 -4.20 -8.08
C VAL A 57 7.38 -2.69 -8.12
N LEU A 58 7.65 -2.08 -6.97
CA LEU A 58 7.90 -0.64 -6.83
C LEU A 58 9.32 -0.24 -7.24
N GLY A 59 10.27 -1.19 -7.31
CA GLY A 59 11.59 -0.96 -7.91
C GLY A 59 11.49 -0.51 -9.38
N SER A 60 10.40 -0.85 -10.08
CA SER A 60 10.11 -0.31 -11.42
C SER A 60 9.76 1.19 -11.42
N VAL A 61 9.36 1.75 -10.28
CA VAL A 61 8.97 3.16 -10.10
C VAL A 61 10.17 4.01 -9.67
N THR A 62 11.07 3.48 -8.83
CA THR A 62 12.29 4.19 -8.39
C THR A 62 13.33 3.24 -7.78
N ASP A 63 14.61 3.57 -7.94
CA ASP A 63 15.74 2.85 -7.35
C ASP A 63 15.94 3.15 -5.84
N ARG A 64 15.09 4.00 -5.24
CA ARG A 64 15.19 4.42 -3.83
C ARG A 64 14.11 3.75 -2.99
N PRO A 65 14.38 3.49 -1.69
CA PRO A 65 13.35 3.02 -0.77
C PRO A 65 12.14 3.97 -0.75
N ILE A 66 10.94 3.43 -0.98
CA ILE A 66 9.69 4.18 -0.93
C ILE A 66 8.97 3.86 0.37
N CYS A 67 8.41 4.89 1.02
CA CYS A 67 7.45 4.69 2.10
C CYS A 67 6.07 4.50 1.49
N THR A 68 5.48 3.33 1.66
CA THR A 68 4.14 2.99 1.13
C THR A 68 3.22 2.49 2.21
N TRP A 69 1.92 2.70 2.02
CA TRP A 69 0.88 2.17 2.90
C TRP A 69 -0.37 1.79 2.11
N LEU A 70 -1.16 0.89 2.71
CA LEU A 70 -2.37 0.40 2.09
C LEU A 70 -3.50 1.45 2.18
N ALA A 71 -3.99 1.87 1.02
CA ALA A 71 -5.09 2.81 0.91
C ALA A 71 -6.43 2.12 1.12
N ASP A 72 -6.70 1.06 0.34
CA ASP A 72 -7.94 0.31 0.38
C ASP A 72 -7.83 -1.04 -0.37
N ILE A 73 -8.84 -1.89 -0.20
CA ILE A 73 -9.08 -3.08 -1.03
C ILE A 73 -10.19 -2.74 -2.01
N ASP A 74 -10.10 -3.22 -3.25
CA ASP A 74 -11.12 -2.92 -4.25
C ASP A 74 -12.49 -3.52 -3.89
N ALA A 75 -13.43 -2.63 -3.59
CA ALA A 75 -14.83 -2.98 -3.34
C ALA A 75 -15.53 -3.59 -4.56
N GLY A 76 -14.99 -3.34 -5.76
CA GLY A 76 -15.44 -3.99 -7.01
C GLY A 76 -15.08 -5.46 -7.10
N ARG A 77 -14.34 -6.02 -6.12
CA ARG A 77 -13.94 -7.43 -6.09
C ARG A 77 -13.16 -7.82 -7.34
N THR A 78 -12.33 -6.91 -7.87
CA THR A 78 -11.49 -7.17 -9.05
C THR A 78 -10.13 -7.79 -8.72
N GLY A 79 -9.85 -8.07 -7.45
CA GLY A 79 -8.54 -8.60 -7.02
C GLY A 79 -7.46 -7.52 -6.89
N LYS A 80 -7.87 -6.24 -6.88
CA LYS A 80 -6.96 -5.09 -6.76
C LYS A 80 -6.85 -4.59 -5.33
N VAL A 81 -5.67 -4.09 -4.99
CA VAL A 81 -5.44 -3.27 -3.80
C VAL A 81 -4.92 -1.90 -4.22
N PHE A 82 -5.21 -0.90 -3.40
CA PHE A 82 -4.78 0.47 -3.64
C PHE A 82 -3.66 0.83 -2.69
N ILE A 83 -2.55 1.31 -3.24
CA ILE A 83 -1.33 1.62 -2.50
C ILE A 83 -1.07 3.12 -2.63
N ARG A 84 -0.77 3.76 -1.50
CA ARG A 84 -0.24 5.13 -1.51
C ARG A 84 1.24 5.10 -1.23
N SER A 85 1.93 6.07 -1.78
CA SER A 85 3.35 6.28 -1.55
C SER A 85 3.64 7.73 -1.15
N PHE A 86 4.68 7.91 -0.34
CA PHE A 86 5.18 9.24 -0.06
C PHE A 86 5.96 9.77 -1.27
N GLY A 87 5.43 10.81 -1.91
CA GLY A 87 6.09 11.50 -3.04
C GLY A 87 5.94 10.85 -4.42
N TYR A 88 5.31 9.68 -4.54
CA TYR A 88 5.10 9.01 -5.84
C TYR A 88 3.61 8.74 -6.18
N GLY A 89 2.67 9.28 -5.39
CA GLY A 89 1.24 9.20 -5.69
C GLY A 89 0.57 7.88 -5.28
N HIS A 90 -0.49 7.54 -6.02
CA HIS A 90 -1.38 6.41 -5.77
C HIS A 90 -1.27 5.37 -6.87
N PHE A 91 -1.40 4.11 -6.50
CA PHE A 91 -1.31 2.99 -7.42
C PHE A 91 -2.46 2.02 -7.19
N SER A 92 -2.93 1.39 -8.26
CA SER A 92 -3.68 0.14 -8.20
C SER A 92 -2.73 -1.01 -8.50
N TYR A 93 -2.73 -2.01 -7.62
CA TYR A 93 -1.96 -3.23 -7.80
C TYR A 93 -2.92 -4.40 -7.94
N ASP A 94 -2.83 -5.08 -9.07
CA ASP A 94 -3.60 -6.26 -9.38
C ASP A 94 -2.86 -7.49 -8.86
N MET A 95 -3.44 -8.15 -7.86
CA MET A 95 -2.77 -9.25 -7.13
C MET A 95 -2.71 -10.56 -7.94
N ASP A 96 -3.48 -10.67 -9.02
CA ASP A 96 -3.50 -11.84 -9.91
C ASP A 96 -2.47 -11.73 -11.02
N THR A 97 -2.39 -10.54 -11.63
CA THR A 97 -1.47 -10.27 -12.75
C THR A 97 -0.13 -9.71 -12.31
N GLY A 98 -0.01 -9.22 -11.07
CA GLY A 98 1.16 -8.51 -10.57
C GLY A 98 1.34 -7.12 -11.19
N LYS A 99 0.32 -6.61 -11.90
CA LYS A 99 0.39 -5.33 -12.60
C LYS A 99 0.19 -4.17 -11.62
N LEU A 100 1.10 -3.19 -11.69
CA LEU A 100 1.02 -1.93 -10.95
C LEU A 100 0.67 -0.81 -11.94
N ASP A 101 -0.50 -0.21 -11.77
CA ASP A 101 -0.95 0.93 -12.59
C ASP A 101 -1.03 2.19 -11.71
N PRO A 102 -0.41 3.31 -12.13
CA PRO A 102 -0.59 4.60 -11.46
C PRO A 102 -2.04 5.07 -11.60
N LEU A 103 -2.61 5.56 -10.51
CA LEU A 103 -3.96 6.12 -10.49
C LEU A 103 -3.85 7.64 -10.57
N THR A 104 -4.20 8.20 -11.73
CA THR A 104 -4.28 9.65 -11.90
C THR A 104 -5.59 10.15 -11.30
N THR A 105 -5.53 11.18 -10.45
CA THR A 105 -6.74 11.93 -10.08
C THR A 105 -7.26 12.76 -11.26
N ASP A 106 -8.56 13.07 -11.27
CA ASP A 106 -9.23 13.79 -12.37
C ASP A 106 -8.60 15.14 -12.73
N ASP A 107 -7.84 15.75 -11.82
CA ASP A 107 -7.13 17.01 -12.04
C ASP A 107 -5.70 16.83 -12.60
N GLY A 108 -5.25 15.58 -12.80
CA GLY A 108 -3.90 15.26 -13.26
C GLY A 108 -2.81 15.61 -12.25
N LYS A 109 -3.16 15.89 -10.99
CA LYS A 109 -2.24 16.37 -9.96
C LYS A 109 -2.14 15.37 -8.82
N ASP A 110 -1.15 14.48 -8.90
CA ASP A 110 -0.74 13.64 -7.78
C ASP A 110 0.02 14.49 -6.73
N TYR A 111 -0.70 15.32 -5.98
CA TYR A 111 -0.14 15.86 -4.73
C TYR A 111 -0.30 14.81 -3.62
N GLY A 112 0.75 14.01 -3.44
CA GLY A 112 1.02 13.45 -2.11
C GLY A 112 1.22 14.58 -1.09
N HIS A 113 0.72 14.42 0.13
CA HIS A 113 0.90 15.35 1.26
C HIS A 113 2.39 15.73 1.50
N PRO A 114 2.68 16.87 2.17
CA PRO A 114 3.59 17.93 1.71
C PRO A 114 5.06 17.55 1.63
N ILE A 115 5.73 18.14 0.63
CA ILE A 115 7.19 18.33 0.63
C ILE A 115 7.53 19.27 1.79
N PHE A 116 8.16 18.74 2.84
CA PHE A 116 8.84 19.61 3.80
C PHE A 116 10.08 20.17 3.11
N ALA A 117 10.04 21.46 2.76
CA ALA A 117 11.23 22.17 2.36
C ALA A 117 12.18 22.17 3.57
N TYR A 118 13.23 21.37 3.52
CA TYR A 118 14.39 21.58 4.38
C TYR A 118 14.99 22.92 3.96
N PHE A 119 14.76 23.98 4.74
CA PHE A 119 15.61 25.15 4.65
C PHE A 119 17.01 24.67 5.06
N ALA A 120 17.95 24.72 4.12
CA ALA A 120 19.36 24.63 4.44
C ALA A 120 19.65 25.73 5.47
N ALA A 121 20.00 25.34 6.69
CA ALA A 121 20.65 26.28 7.60
C ALA A 121 21.96 26.68 6.89
N PRO A 122 22.21 27.98 6.63
CA PRO A 122 23.48 28.38 6.07
C PRO A 122 24.58 27.94 7.02
N ASP A 123 25.66 27.42 6.44
CA ASP A 123 26.88 27.08 7.15
C ASP A 123 27.35 28.34 7.87
N GLY A 124 27.09 28.41 9.17
CA GLY A 124 27.56 29.45 10.05
C GLY A 124 29.08 29.33 10.23
N SER A 125 29.82 29.54 9.15
CA SER A 125 31.23 29.87 9.18
C SER A 125 31.33 31.38 8.96
N SER A 126 31.64 32.10 10.03
CA SER A 126 32.21 33.43 9.93
C SER A 126 33.04 33.72 11.19
N ASN A 127 34.36 33.66 10.99
CA ASN A 127 35.49 34.19 11.76
C ASN A 127 35.60 33.94 13.26
#